data_AF-A0A2G9P0N3-F1
#
_entry.id   AF-A0A2G9P0N3-F1
#
_cell.length_a   1.000
_cell.length_b   1.000
_cell.length_c   1.000
_cell.angle_alpha   90.00
_cell.angle_beta   90.00
_cell.angle_gamma   90.00
#
_symmetry.space_group_name_H-M   'P 1'
#
loop_
_entity.id
_entity.type
_entity.pdbx_description
1 polymer ?
#
loop_
_entity_poly.entity_id
_entity_poly.type
_entity_poly.pdbx_seq_one_letter_code
_entity_poly.pdbx_strand_id
1 'polypeptide(L)'
;MKYDFYADAGHGWLKVPISKLKELGIENKISLYSYIKNNNAYLEEDCDVSVFCDAIRESDPLWILNQHITEHQSQYSSIRGYDKYDYPKYEMLQKFIAKFDSDYTFREQVWHVVIEQSHSGYNVAKWDHSTYATISKRGRDWIMYLLENIDEKISQYEEKIRL
;
A
#
# COMPACT_ATOMS: atom_id res chain seq x y z
N MET A 1 5.68 -16.80 -15.84
CA MET A 1 4.57 -16.31 -14.98
C MET A 1 3.59 -15.55 -15.86
N LYS A 2 2.28 -15.53 -15.54
CA LYS A 2 1.30 -14.68 -16.23
C LYS A 2 0.88 -13.52 -15.33
N TYR A 3 0.62 -12.36 -15.92
CA TYR A 3 0.10 -11.16 -15.28
C TYR A 3 -1.32 -10.88 -15.78
N ASP A 4 -2.14 -10.25 -14.95
CA ASP A 4 -3.47 -9.81 -15.35
C ASP A 4 -3.40 -8.38 -15.89
N PHE A 5 -3.93 -8.16 -17.10
CA PHE A 5 -4.11 -6.83 -17.67
C PHE A 5 -5.59 -6.49 -17.66
N TYR A 6 -5.97 -5.43 -16.95
CA TYR A 6 -7.35 -4.98 -16.84
C TYR A 6 -7.53 -3.71 -17.66
N ALA A 7 -8.56 -3.64 -18.49
CA ALA A 7 -8.91 -2.43 -19.20
C ALA A 7 -10.39 -2.08 -19.05
N ASP A 8 -10.64 -0.78 -19.09
CA ASP A 8 -11.99 -0.25 -19.30
C ASP A 8 -12.05 0.65 -20.52
N ALA A 9 -13.20 1.30 -20.76
CA ALA A 9 -13.40 2.14 -21.94
C ALA A 9 -12.45 3.36 -22.02
N GLY A 10 -11.68 3.65 -20.97
CA GLY A 10 -10.74 4.77 -20.94
C GLY A 10 -9.27 4.38 -20.81
N HIS A 11 -8.91 3.45 -19.91
CA HIS A 11 -7.51 3.11 -19.63
C HIS A 11 -7.33 1.61 -19.31
N GLY A 12 -6.08 1.16 -19.42
CA GLY A 12 -5.58 -0.15 -19.01
C GLY A 12 -4.63 -0.11 -17.82
N TRP A 13 -4.58 -1.23 -17.08
CA TRP A 13 -3.68 -1.45 -15.96
C TRP A 13 -3.12 -2.87 -15.91
N LEU A 14 -1.80 -3.01 -15.84
CA LEU A 14 -1.12 -4.28 -15.60
C LEU A 14 -0.99 -4.52 -14.09
N LYS A 15 -1.58 -5.61 -13.59
CA LYS A 15 -1.43 -6.01 -12.19
C LYS A 15 -0.11 -6.72 -11.97
N VAL A 16 0.75 -6.13 -11.14
CA VAL A 16 2.09 -6.63 -10.83
C VAL A 16 2.28 -6.72 -9.31
N PRO A 17 2.77 -7.83 -8.75
CA PRO A 17 3.13 -7.91 -7.34
C PRO A 17 4.21 -6.88 -6.99
N ILE A 18 4.08 -6.19 -5.84
CA ILE A 18 5.09 -5.20 -5.40
C ILE A 18 6.46 -5.87 -5.25
N SER A 19 6.51 -7.12 -4.78
CA SER A 19 7.74 -7.90 -4.69
C SER A 19 8.47 -8.03 -6.02
N LYS A 20 7.72 -8.14 -7.13
CA LYS A 20 8.32 -8.22 -8.47
C LYS A 20 8.89 -6.87 -8.92
N LEU A 21 8.22 -5.75 -8.60
CA LEU A 21 8.77 -4.42 -8.87
C LEU A 21 10.08 -4.20 -8.11
N LYS A 22 10.15 -4.64 -6.85
CA LYS A 22 11.37 -4.61 -6.03
C LYS A 22 12.48 -5.50 -6.58
N GLU A 23 12.13 -6.70 -7.02
CA GLU A 23 13.07 -7.64 -7.66
C GLU A 23 13.71 -7.02 -8.91
N LEU A 24 12.92 -6.27 -9.69
CA LEU A 24 13.37 -5.56 -10.88
C LEU A 24 14.03 -4.19 -10.57
N GLY A 25 14.03 -3.72 -9.32
CA GLY A 25 14.59 -2.43 -8.93
C GLY A 25 13.88 -1.21 -9.53
N ILE A 26 12.57 -1.32 -9.79
CA ILE A 26 11.76 -0.27 -10.40
C ILE A 26 10.63 0.24 -9.50
N GLU A 27 10.56 -0.21 -8.26
CA GLU A 27 9.50 0.16 -7.31
C GLU A 27 9.40 1.68 -7.08
N ASN A 28 10.52 2.40 -7.18
CA ASN A 28 10.57 3.86 -7.07
C ASN A 28 10.44 4.61 -8.41
N LYS A 29 10.27 3.89 -9.53
CA LYS A 29 10.12 4.47 -10.88
C LYS A 29 8.67 4.53 -11.34
N ILE A 30 7.77 3.83 -10.66
CA ILE A 30 6.34 3.80 -10.99
C ILE A 30 5.68 5.11 -10.57
N SER A 31 4.89 5.69 -11.47
CA SER A 31 4.26 6.97 -11.28
C SER A 31 3.04 6.94 -10.35
N LEU A 32 2.60 8.12 -9.90
CA LEU A 32 1.32 8.30 -9.17
C LEU A 32 0.08 8.09 -10.07
N TYR A 33 0.23 7.91 -11.38
CA TYR A 33 -0.90 7.58 -12.26
C TYR A 33 -1.36 6.14 -12.07
N SER A 34 -0.41 5.25 -11.74
CA SER A 34 -0.66 3.90 -11.28
C SER A 34 -1.37 3.84 -9.94
N TYR A 35 -1.91 2.67 -9.62
CA TYR A 35 -2.64 2.41 -8.39
C TYR A 35 -2.01 1.29 -7.56
N ILE A 36 -2.31 1.25 -6.27
CA ILE A 36 -1.90 0.19 -5.36
C ILE A 36 -3.08 -0.33 -4.56
N LYS A 37 -3.13 -1.66 -4.38
CA LYS A 37 -4.07 -2.30 -3.46
C LYS A 37 -3.46 -3.56 -2.90
N ASN A 38 -3.44 -3.65 -1.57
CA ASN A 38 -2.75 -4.70 -0.84
C ASN A 38 -1.28 -4.77 -1.30
N ASN A 39 -0.81 -5.95 -1.70
CA ASN A 39 0.57 -6.17 -2.17
C ASN A 39 0.69 -6.19 -3.71
N ASN A 40 -0.20 -5.49 -4.43
CA ASN A 40 -0.15 -5.39 -5.89
C ASN A 40 -0.20 -3.94 -6.35
N ALA A 41 0.65 -3.63 -7.33
CA ALA A 41 0.54 -2.45 -8.18
C ALA A 41 -0.38 -2.74 -9.36
N TYR A 42 -1.03 -1.70 -9.85
CA TYR A 42 -1.83 -1.69 -11.07
C TYR A 42 -1.23 -0.60 -11.95
N LEU A 43 -0.28 -1.01 -12.79
CA LEU A 43 0.55 -0.14 -13.59
C LEU A 43 -0.25 0.44 -14.74
N GLU A 44 -0.35 1.76 -14.82
CA GLU A 44 -1.07 2.47 -15.87
C GLU A 44 -0.41 2.25 -17.25
N GLU A 45 -1.22 1.99 -18.26
CA GLU A 45 -0.76 1.51 -19.58
C GLU A 45 0.07 2.54 -20.37
N ASP A 46 -0.27 3.82 -20.28
CA ASP A 46 0.35 4.89 -21.05
C ASP A 46 1.76 5.23 -20.54
N CYS A 47 2.04 4.99 -19.25
CA CYS A 47 3.30 5.40 -18.63
C CYS A 47 4.11 4.29 -17.96
N ASP A 48 3.49 3.40 -17.19
CA ASP A 48 4.23 2.54 -16.24
C ASP A 48 4.36 1.09 -16.73
N VAL A 49 3.49 0.64 -17.63
CA VAL A 49 3.59 -0.69 -18.25
C VAL A 49 4.87 -0.84 -19.09
N SER A 50 5.27 0.21 -19.81
CA SER A 50 6.51 0.21 -20.59
C SER A 50 7.75 0.09 -19.68
N VAL A 51 7.78 0.84 -18.56
CA VAL A 51 8.83 0.76 -17.54
C VAL A 51 9.00 -0.66 -17.02
N PHE A 52 7.88 -1.33 -16.72
CA PHE A 52 7.92 -2.73 -16.30
C PHE A 52 8.42 -3.67 -17.41
N CYS A 53 7.95 -3.49 -18.65
CA CYS A 53 8.34 -4.31 -19.78
C CYS A 53 9.83 -4.19 -20.11
N ASP A 54 10.40 -3.01 -19.97
CA ASP A 54 11.83 -2.81 -20.23
C ASP A 54 12.67 -3.47 -19.13
N ALA A 55 12.31 -3.25 -17.86
CA ALA A 55 13.02 -3.87 -16.74
C ALA A 55 12.94 -5.41 -16.74
N ILE A 56 11.79 -5.99 -17.07
CA ILE A 56 11.68 -7.45 -17.13
C ILE A 56 12.48 -8.03 -18.30
N ARG A 57 12.53 -7.35 -19.46
CA ARG A 57 13.36 -7.79 -20.60
C ARG A 57 14.85 -7.69 -20.33
N GLU A 58 15.29 -6.71 -19.53
CA GLU A 58 16.67 -6.66 -19.06
C GLU A 58 17.03 -7.89 -18.21
N SER A 59 16.09 -8.37 -17.40
CA SER A 59 16.28 -9.57 -16.56
C SER A 59 16.05 -10.90 -17.30
N ASP A 60 15.16 -10.90 -18.29
CA ASP A 60 14.72 -12.06 -19.08
C ASP A 60 14.46 -11.61 -20.53
N PRO A 61 15.50 -11.61 -21.40
CA PRO A 61 15.39 -11.14 -22.78
C PRO A 61 14.40 -11.91 -23.66
N LEU A 62 14.00 -13.12 -23.24
CA LEU A 62 13.02 -13.94 -23.95
C LEU A 62 11.58 -13.63 -23.53
N TRP A 63 11.39 -12.76 -22.54
CA TRP A 63 10.06 -12.40 -22.06
C TRP A 63 9.28 -11.55 -23.08
N ILE A 64 8.10 -12.03 -23.46
CA ILE A 64 7.20 -11.36 -24.42
C ILE A 64 5.85 -11.11 -23.75
N LEU A 65 5.48 -9.82 -23.58
CA LEU A 65 4.27 -9.38 -22.87
C LEU A 65 3.02 -10.17 -23.28
N ASN A 66 2.68 -10.21 -24.58
CA ASN A 66 1.45 -10.85 -25.06
C ASN A 66 1.36 -12.36 -24.80
N GLN A 67 2.48 -13.03 -24.51
CA GLN A 67 2.50 -14.45 -24.14
C GLN A 67 2.31 -14.66 -22.63
N HIS A 68 2.47 -13.59 -21.85
CA HIS A 68 2.49 -13.58 -20.40
C HIS A 68 1.39 -12.72 -19.78
N ILE A 69 0.37 -12.32 -20.54
CA ILE A 69 -0.80 -11.61 -20.01
C ILE A 69 -2.09 -12.40 -20.15
N THR A 70 -3.01 -12.16 -19.22
CA THR A 70 -4.43 -12.49 -19.30
C THR A 70 -5.19 -11.17 -19.32
N GLU A 71 -5.92 -10.91 -20.40
CA GLU A 71 -6.66 -9.66 -20.56
C GLU A 71 -8.07 -9.76 -19.96
N HIS A 72 -8.51 -8.69 -19.30
CA HIS A 72 -9.83 -8.53 -18.70
C HIS A 72 -10.42 -7.20 -19.15
N GLN A 73 -11.54 -7.25 -19.85
CA GLN A 73 -12.22 -6.06 -20.39
C GLN A 73 -13.51 -5.78 -19.60
N SER A 74 -13.77 -4.52 -19.32
CA SER A 74 -14.99 -4.08 -18.64
C SER A 74 -15.44 -2.71 -19.15
N GLN A 75 -16.68 -2.30 -18.91
CA GLN A 75 -17.07 -0.91 -19.19
C GLN A 75 -16.46 0.08 -18.18
N TYR A 76 -16.23 -0.37 -16.95
CA TYR A 76 -15.70 0.42 -15.85
C TYR A 76 -14.89 -0.45 -14.91
N SER A 77 -13.66 -0.03 -14.58
CA SER A 77 -12.79 -0.73 -13.66
C SER A 77 -12.84 -0.16 -12.25
N SER A 78 -13.02 -1.04 -11.24
CA SER A 78 -12.92 -0.66 -9.82
C SER A 78 -11.53 -0.15 -9.41
N ILE A 79 -10.50 -0.39 -10.23
CA ILE A 79 -9.12 0.04 -9.99
C ILE A 79 -9.02 1.57 -9.89
N ARG A 80 -9.90 2.30 -10.59
CA ARG A 80 -9.96 3.77 -10.54
C ARG A 80 -10.20 4.33 -9.13
N GLY A 81 -10.80 3.53 -8.25
CA GLY A 81 -11.06 3.89 -6.85
C GLY A 81 -9.99 3.40 -5.86
N TYR A 82 -8.89 2.81 -6.33
CA TYR A 82 -7.79 2.37 -5.47
C TYR A 82 -6.92 3.55 -5.07
N ASP A 83 -6.09 3.33 -4.05
CA ASP A 83 -5.13 4.34 -3.62
C ASP A 83 -4.07 4.52 -4.72
N LYS A 84 -3.56 5.74 -4.87
CA LYS A 84 -2.47 6.01 -5.83
C LYS A 84 -1.22 5.25 -5.42
N TYR A 85 -0.46 4.80 -6.42
CA TYR A 85 0.80 4.12 -6.16
C TYR A 85 1.78 5.07 -5.49
N ASP A 86 2.17 4.78 -4.25
CA ASP A 86 3.15 5.52 -3.48
C ASP A 86 4.01 4.51 -2.72
N TYR A 87 5.15 4.15 -3.32
CA TYR A 87 6.01 3.11 -2.76
C TYR A 87 6.63 3.50 -1.42
N PRO A 88 7.16 4.71 -1.21
CA PRO A 88 7.64 5.14 0.12
C PRO A 88 6.58 4.97 1.21
N LYS A 89 5.34 5.40 0.94
CA LYS A 89 4.23 5.24 1.88
C LYS A 89 3.88 3.78 2.13
N TYR A 90 3.85 2.96 1.08
CA TYR A 90 3.64 1.51 1.19
C TYR A 90 4.73 0.85 2.04
N GLU A 91 6.01 1.17 1.78
CA GLU A 91 7.14 0.58 2.49
C GLU A 91 7.12 0.96 3.98
N MET A 92 6.83 2.22 4.29
CA MET A 92 6.64 2.68 5.67
C MET A 92 5.54 1.88 6.37
N LEU A 93 4.39 1.68 5.72
CA LEU A 93 3.29 0.88 6.26
C LEU A 93 3.70 -0.58 6.48
N GLN A 94 4.41 -1.20 5.54
CA GLN A 94 4.89 -2.58 5.72
C GLN A 94 5.88 -2.71 6.88
N LYS A 95 6.82 -1.76 7.03
CA LYS A 95 7.76 -1.73 8.16
C LYS A 95 7.04 -1.57 9.49
N PHE A 96 6.03 -0.70 9.55
CA PHE A 96 5.20 -0.54 10.74
C PHE A 96 4.47 -1.84 11.09
N ILE A 97 3.75 -2.44 10.14
CA ILE A 97 3.00 -3.69 10.36
C ILE A 97 3.95 -4.78 10.85
N ALA A 98 5.10 -4.95 10.21
CA ALA A 98 6.11 -5.93 10.62
C ALA A 98 6.61 -5.69 12.06
N LYS A 99 6.89 -4.44 12.43
CA LYS A 99 7.29 -4.08 13.81
C LYS A 99 6.15 -4.33 14.80
N PHE A 100 4.95 -3.89 14.48
CA PHE A 100 3.75 -4.06 15.30
C PHE A 100 3.42 -5.54 15.57
N ASP A 101 3.57 -6.39 14.56
CA ASP A 101 3.30 -7.82 14.69
C ASP A 101 4.39 -8.56 15.48
N SER A 102 5.65 -8.09 15.39
CA SER A 102 6.81 -8.77 15.99
C SER A 102 7.22 -8.25 17.37
N ASP A 103 6.87 -7.01 17.72
CA ASP A 103 7.28 -6.34 18.96
C ASP A 103 6.07 -6.05 19.85
N TYR A 104 5.93 -6.85 20.91
CA TYR A 104 4.87 -6.72 21.90
C TYR A 104 4.89 -5.34 22.57
N THR A 105 6.06 -4.86 22.98
CA THR A 105 6.18 -3.58 23.70
C THR A 105 5.78 -2.43 22.80
N PHE A 106 6.26 -2.42 21.55
CA PHE A 106 5.86 -1.42 20.57
C PHE A 106 4.35 -1.44 20.31
N ARG A 107 3.76 -2.64 20.17
CA ARG A 107 2.32 -2.79 20.01
C ARG A 107 1.52 -2.19 21.17
N GLU A 108 1.93 -2.45 22.41
CA GLU A 108 1.28 -1.87 23.60
C GLU A 108 1.43 -0.35 23.65
N GLN A 109 2.62 0.20 23.32
CA GLN A 109 2.82 1.65 23.24
C GLN A 109 1.90 2.30 22.19
N VAL A 110 1.80 1.71 21.00
CA VAL A 110 0.86 2.16 19.96
C VAL A 110 -0.58 2.10 20.46
N TRP A 111 -0.95 1.02 21.15
CA TRP A 111 -2.28 0.84 21.72
C TRP A 111 -2.65 1.95 22.71
N HIS A 112 -1.73 2.31 23.61
CA HIS A 112 -1.93 3.40 24.55
C HIS A 112 -2.16 4.76 23.88
N VAL A 113 -1.36 5.07 22.85
CA VAL A 113 -1.49 6.30 22.05
C VAL A 113 -2.84 6.33 21.32
N VAL A 114 -3.24 5.21 20.71
CA VAL A 114 -4.53 5.08 20.00
C VAL A 114 -5.71 5.30 20.95
N ILE A 115 -5.68 4.66 22.12
CA ILE A 115 -6.70 4.85 23.16
C ILE A 115 -6.77 6.31 23.56
N GLU A 116 -5.65 6.93 23.95
CA GLU A 116 -5.63 8.32 24.41
C GLU A 116 -6.22 9.28 23.37
N GLN A 117 -5.81 9.16 22.11
CA GLN A 117 -6.30 10.02 21.05
C GLN A 117 -7.77 9.77 20.71
N SER A 118 -8.26 8.53 20.82
CA SER A 118 -9.68 8.20 20.57
C SER A 118 -10.63 8.80 21.60
N HIS A 119 -10.18 9.00 22.84
CA HIS A 119 -10.97 9.66 23.91
C HIS A 119 -11.09 11.18 23.69
N SER A 120 -10.29 11.77 22.81
CA SER A 120 -10.26 13.22 22.57
C SER A 120 -11.22 13.72 21.47
N GLY A 121 -11.90 12.83 20.73
CA GLY A 121 -12.97 13.24 19.80
C GLY A 121 -13.31 12.19 18.73
N TYR A 122 -14.61 11.88 18.61
CA TYR A 122 -15.40 11.22 17.53
C TYR A 122 -14.80 10.10 16.64
N ASN A 123 -13.60 9.59 16.91
CA ASN A 123 -12.96 8.52 16.14
C ASN A 123 -12.83 7.28 17.02
N VAL A 124 -13.94 6.56 17.20
CA VAL A 124 -13.91 5.24 17.83
C VAL A 124 -13.32 4.27 16.79
N ALA A 125 -11.99 4.12 16.79
CA ALA A 125 -11.36 3.02 16.09
C ALA A 125 -11.83 1.73 16.75
N LYS A 126 -12.91 1.13 16.22
CA LYS A 126 -13.33 -0.22 16.61
C LYS A 126 -12.33 -1.19 16.00
N TRP A 127 -11.38 -1.65 16.82
CA TRP A 127 -10.38 -2.62 16.44
C TRP A 127 -10.92 -4.02 16.66
N ASP A 128 -11.31 -4.72 15.59
CA ASP A 128 -11.49 -6.17 15.66
C ASP A 128 -10.12 -6.85 15.49
N HIS A 129 -9.86 -7.88 16.28
CA HIS A 129 -8.59 -8.60 16.31
C HIS A 129 -8.35 -9.47 15.06
N SER A 130 -9.15 -9.31 13.99
CA SER A 130 -9.25 -10.31 12.93
C SER A 130 -8.88 -9.85 11.52
N THR A 131 -8.66 -8.56 11.25
CA THR A 131 -7.87 -8.07 10.10
C THR A 131 -7.94 -6.54 10.03
N TYR A 132 -6.89 -5.89 9.51
CA TYR A 132 -6.79 -4.45 9.21
C TYR A 132 -7.89 -3.90 8.26
N ALA A 133 -8.90 -4.70 7.91
CA ALA A 133 -9.69 -4.60 6.69
C ALA A 133 -10.89 -3.65 6.75
N THR A 134 -11.28 -3.12 7.91
CA THR A 134 -12.52 -2.34 8.04
C THR A 134 -12.33 -0.94 8.62
N ILE A 135 -11.17 -0.35 8.36
CA ILE A 135 -10.95 1.05 8.67
C ILE A 135 -11.61 1.90 7.56
N SER A 136 -12.63 2.68 7.94
CA SER A 136 -13.26 3.67 7.04
C SER A 136 -12.20 4.60 6.44
N LYS A 137 -12.47 5.24 5.30
CA LYS A 137 -11.50 6.17 4.66
C LYS A 137 -10.89 7.17 5.66
N ARG A 138 -11.71 7.74 6.55
CA ARG A 138 -11.28 8.63 7.63
C ARG A 138 -10.33 7.98 8.63
N GLY A 139 -10.55 6.71 8.97
CA GLY A 139 -9.64 5.98 9.83
C GLY A 139 -8.32 5.64 9.14
N ARG A 140 -8.29 5.46 7.81
CA ARG A 140 -7.03 5.24 7.07
C ARG A 140 -6.18 6.49 7.09
N ASP A 141 -6.79 7.65 6.81
CA ASP A 141 -6.09 8.94 6.86
C ASP A 141 -5.56 9.22 8.28
N TRP A 142 -6.34 8.92 9.31
CA TRP A 142 -5.90 9.04 10.71
C TRP A 142 -4.76 8.08 11.06
N ILE A 143 -4.80 6.83 10.58
CA ILE A 143 -3.70 5.88 10.76
C ILE A 143 -2.46 6.36 10.02
N MET A 144 -2.57 6.86 8.79
CA MET A 144 -1.41 7.41 8.08
C MET A 144 -0.80 8.59 8.85
N TYR A 145 -1.62 9.50 9.37
CA TYR A 145 -1.17 10.58 10.24
C TYR A 145 -0.48 10.04 11.50
N LEU A 146 -1.06 9.03 12.14
CA LEU A 146 -0.48 8.39 13.31
C LEU A 146 0.87 7.76 12.97
N LEU A 147 1.00 7.05 11.84
CA LEU A 147 2.23 6.41 11.39
C LEU A 147 3.37 7.40 11.18
N GLU A 148 3.08 8.55 10.55
CA GLU A 148 4.07 9.59 10.32
C GLU A 148 4.61 10.21 11.62
N ASN A 149 3.85 10.12 12.72
CA ASN A 149 4.15 10.78 13.99
C ASN A 149 4.22 9.78 15.17
N ILE A 150 4.28 8.47 14.91
CA ILE A 150 4.02 7.47 15.96
C ILE A 150 5.07 7.51 17.07
N ASP A 151 6.35 7.67 16.71
CA ASP A 151 7.44 7.71 17.66
C ASP A 151 7.37 8.96 18.56
N GLU A 152 6.99 10.11 18.00
CA GLU A 152 6.75 11.35 18.75
C GLU A 152 5.58 11.17 19.72
N LYS A 153 4.48 10.57 19.26
CA LYS A 153 3.29 10.33 20.08
C LYS A 153 3.55 9.34 21.21
N ILE A 154 4.33 8.29 20.97
CA ILE A 154 4.76 7.36 22.02
C ILE A 154 5.60 8.11 23.06
N SER A 155 6.56 8.93 22.62
CA SER A 155 7.41 9.71 23.53
C SER A 155 6.59 10.68 24.41
N GLN A 156 5.64 11.40 23.81
CA GLN A 156 4.73 12.31 24.53
C GLN A 156 3.88 11.57 25.58
N TYR A 157 3.37 10.39 25.22
CA TYR A 157 2.60 9.56 26.15
C TYR A 157 3.46 9.08 27.33
N GLU A 158 4.68 8.61 27.05
CA GLU A 158 5.60 8.13 28.08
C GLU A 158 6.04 9.22 29.07
N GLU A 159 6.26 10.45 28.59
CA GLU A 159 6.52 11.59 29.47
C GLU A 159 5.33 11.91 30.38
N LYS A 160 4.11 11.85 29.82
CA LYS A 160 2.88 12.14 30.55
C LYS A 160 2.62 11.17 31.70
N ILE A 161 2.89 9.87 31.52
CA ILE A 161 2.68 8.86 32.58
C ILE A 161 3.76 8.89 33.67
N ARG A 162 4.88 9.59 33.46
CA ARG A 162 5.95 9.76 34.44
C ARG A 162 5.73 10.94 35.41
N LEU A 163 4.77 11.83 35.10
CA LEU A 163 4.37 12.99 35.90
C LEU A 163 3.17 12.66 36.79
#